data_AF-A0A531CRL1-F1
#
_entry.id   AF-A0A531CRL1-F1
#
_cell.length_a   1.000
_cell.length_b   1.000
_cell.length_c   1.000
_cell.angle_alpha   90.00
_cell.angle_beta   90.00
_cell.angle_gamma   90.00
#
_symmetry.space_group_name_H-M   'P 1'
#
loop_
_entity.id
_entity.type
_entity.pdbx_description
1 polymer ?
#
loop_
_entity_poly.entity_id
_entity_poly.type
_entity_poly.pdbx_seq_one_letter_code
_entity_poly.pdbx_strand_id
1 'polypeptide(L)'
;VLHDAVVLEDTVRANLFAGDAPDAVLWRALEAVEMDGRIREAGGLDSWVRQDRFSLGEAQRINLARAWLSPQPVVLLDEPTEHLDEAQGERIL
;
A
#
# COMPACT_ATOMS: atom_id res chain seq x y z
N VAL A 1 1.13 11.98 -18.49
CA VAL A 1 0.01 11.82 -17.53
C VAL A 1 0.66 11.21 -16.30
N LEU A 2 0.56 11.85 -15.12
CA LEU A 2 1.24 11.35 -13.92
C LEU A 2 0.57 10.04 -13.51
N HIS A 3 1.26 8.91 -13.70
CA HIS A 3 0.87 7.57 -13.25
C HIS A 3 1.46 7.27 -11.86
N ASP A 4 1.69 8.28 -11.03
CA ASP A 4 2.39 8.09 -9.77
C ASP A 4 1.46 7.49 -8.72
N ALA A 5 1.99 6.53 -7.96
CA ALA A 5 1.36 6.03 -6.76
C ALA A 5 1.18 7.16 -5.72
N VAL A 6 -0.01 7.76 -5.70
CA VAL A 6 -0.28 8.89 -4.80
C VAL A 6 -0.54 8.39 -3.39
N VAL A 7 0.39 8.69 -2.49
CA VAL A 7 0.17 8.63 -1.04
C VAL A 7 -0.27 10.02 -0.58
N LEU A 8 -1.42 10.09 0.08
CA LEU A 8 -1.98 11.31 0.64
C LEU A 8 -1.19 11.73 1.90
N GLU A 9 -1.15 13.03 2.17
CA GLU A 9 -0.68 13.56 3.45
C GLU A 9 -1.74 13.32 4.54
N ASP A 10 -1.74 12.11 5.10
CA ASP A 10 -2.70 11.65 6.12
C ASP A 10 -2.09 10.45 6.87
N THR A 11 -2.85 9.81 7.75
CA THR A 11 -2.49 8.54 8.38
C THR A 11 -2.32 7.41 7.36
N VAL A 12 -1.54 6.39 7.73
CA VAL A 12 -1.43 5.16 6.93
C VAL A 12 -2.80 4.51 6.75
N ARG A 13 -3.61 4.47 7.81
CA ARG A 13 -4.99 3.96 7.78
C ARG A 13 -5.84 4.66 6.73
N ALA A 14 -5.86 6.00 6.73
CA ALA A 14 -6.62 6.78 5.76
C ALA A 14 -6.14 6.51 4.33
N ASN A 15 -4.82 6.33 4.15
CA ASN A 15 -4.24 5.99 2.87
C ASN A 15 -4.62 4.60 2.34
N LEU A 16 -5.12 3.67 3.15
CA LEU A 16 -5.50 2.34 2.69
C LEU A 16 -6.91 2.26 2.07
N PHE A 17 -7.70 3.34 2.16
CA PHE A 17 -9.05 3.45 1.57
C PHE A 17 -10.01 2.28 1.86
N ALA A 18 -9.87 1.66 3.04
CA ALA A 18 -10.62 0.47 3.43
C ALA A 18 -11.78 0.76 4.40
N GLY A 19 -12.18 2.03 4.56
CA GLY A 19 -13.23 2.45 5.48
C GLY A 19 -12.99 1.97 6.91
N ASP A 20 -14.00 1.34 7.53
CA ASP A 20 -13.96 0.82 8.90
C ASP A 20 -13.40 -0.62 8.98
N ALA A 21 -12.58 -1.03 8.01
CA ALA A 21 -11.93 -2.34 8.04
C ALA A 21 -11.14 -2.52 9.37
N PRO A 22 -11.30 -3.66 10.07
CA PRO A 22 -10.57 -3.91 11.30
C PRO A 22 -9.06 -3.86 11.10
N ASP A 23 -8.31 -3.40 12.10
CA ASP A 23 -6.85 -3.30 12.05
C ASP A 23 -6.17 -4.60 11.61
N ALA A 24 -6.69 -5.75 12.04
CA ALA A 24 -6.18 -7.06 11.63
C ALA A 24 -6.24 -7.27 10.11
N VAL A 25 -7.26 -6.75 9.44
CA VAL A 25 -7.39 -6.82 7.97
C VAL A 25 -6.40 -5.87 7.31
N LEU A 26 -6.26 -4.65 7.82
CA LEU A 26 -5.29 -3.67 7.32
C LEU A 26 -3.85 -4.18 7.43
N TRP A 27 -3.50 -4.79 8.57
CA TRP A 27 -2.17 -5.36 8.76
C TRP A 27 -1.90 -6.55 7.84
N ARG A 28 -2.89 -7.41 7.58
CA ARG A 28 -2.75 -8.51 6.62
C ARG A 28 -2.53 -8.00 5.20
N ALA A 29 -3.19 -6.93 4.81
CA ALA A 29 -2.96 -6.29 3.51
C ALA A 29 -1.53 -5.74 3.41
N LEU A 30 -1.07 -5.04 4.45
CA LEU A 30 0.29 -4.49 4.51
C LEU A 30 1.36 -5.60 4.52
N GLU A 31 1.10 -6.72 5.18
CA GLU A 31 1.99 -7.89 5.18
C GLU A 31 2.07 -8.53 3.78
N ALA A 32 0.93 -8.68 3.10
CA ALA A 32 0.87 -9.22 1.74
C ALA A 32 1.68 -8.41 0.72
N VAL A 33 1.92 -7.12 1.00
CA VAL A 33 2.74 -6.23 0.17
C VAL A 33 4.08 -5.85 0.82
N GLU A 34 4.51 -6.57 1.85
CA GLU A 34 5.79 -6.37 2.53
C GLU A 34 6.02 -4.93 3.07
N MET A 35 4.95 -4.26 3.52
CA MET A 35 4.97 -2.91 4.11
C MET A 35 4.72 -2.90 5.61
N ASP A 36 4.30 -4.00 6.22
CA ASP A 36 3.94 -4.09 7.63
C ASP A 36 5.08 -3.68 8.57
N GLY A 37 6.31 -4.17 8.34
CA GLY A 37 7.49 -3.80 9.13
C GLY A 37 7.78 -2.29 9.07
N ARG A 38 7.79 -1.75 7.85
CA ARG A 38 8.02 -0.32 7.58
C ARG A 38 7.00 0.58 8.26
N ILE A 39 5.72 0.17 8.28
CA ILE A 39 4.65 0.93 8.94
C ILE A 39 4.72 0.81 10.46
N ARG A 40 5.09 -0.35 11.02
CA ARG A 40 5.33 -0.47 12.47
C ARG A 40 6.44 0.46 12.95
N GLU A 41 7.55 0.51 12.20
CA GLU A 41 8.66 1.43 12.49
C GLU A 41 8.26 2.91 12.40
N ALA A 42 7.30 3.24 11.53
CA ALA A 42 6.76 4.59 11.39
C ALA A 42 5.80 5.01 12.52
N GLY A 43 5.41 4.09 13.41
CA GLY A 43 4.46 4.36 14.50
C GLY A 43 3.07 3.73 14.30
N GLY A 44 2.90 2.85 13.30
CA GLY A 44 1.68 2.07 13.10
C GLY A 44 0.65 2.72 12.18
N LEU A 45 -0.58 2.18 12.17
CA LEU A 45 -1.64 2.57 11.23
C LEU A 45 -2.07 4.04 11.37
N ASP A 46 -2.01 4.58 12.58
CA ASP A 46 -2.42 5.95 12.85
C ASP A 46 -1.24 6.94 12.74
N SER A 47 -0.06 6.48 12.30
CA SER A 47 1.07 7.35 12.02
C SER A 47 0.82 8.22 10.79
N TRP A 48 1.18 9.50 10.89
CA TRP A 48 1.05 10.45 9.78
C TRP A 48 2.15 10.22 8.75
N VAL A 49 1.77 10.11 7.47
CA VAL A 49 2.68 9.94 6.34
C VAL A 49 2.53 11.05 5.32
N ARG A 50 3.59 11.25 4.55
CA ARG A 50 3.65 12.18 3.41
C ARG A 50 4.27 11.42 2.23
N GLN A 51 3.90 11.79 1.01
CA GLN A 51 4.35 11.08 -0.19
C GLN A 51 5.88 11.01 -0.32
N ASP A 52 6.59 12.07 0.08
CA ASP A 52 8.05 12.17 0.05
C ASP A 52 8.79 11.21 0.99
N ARG A 53 8.06 10.49 1.85
CA ARG A 53 8.61 9.51 2.81
C ARG A 53 8.66 8.08 2.27
N PHE A 54 8.13 7.85 1.08
CA PHE A 54 8.13 6.56 0.41
C PHE A 54 8.93 6.64 -0.89
N SER A 55 9.75 5.63 -1.13
CA SER A 55 10.25 5.32 -2.47
C SER A 55 9.09 5.00 -3.41
N LEU A 56 9.33 5.07 -4.72
CA LEU A 56 8.32 4.74 -5.72
C LEU A 56 7.80 3.30 -5.55
N GLY A 57 8.67 2.33 -5.28
CA GLY A 57 8.27 0.94 -5.03
C GLY A 57 7.50 0.75 -3.72
N GLU A 58 7.78 1.52 -2.66
CA GLU A 58 6.95 1.51 -1.44
C GLU A 58 5.57 2.12 -1.70
N ALA A 59 5.50 3.24 -2.41
CA ALA A 59 4.23 3.86 -2.77
C ALA A 59 3.39 2.91 -3.65
N GLN A 60 4.03 2.22 -4.60
CA GLN A 60 3.38 1.18 -5.41
C GLN A 60 2.83 0.04 -4.54
N ARG A 61 3.58 -0.42 -3.54
CA ARG A 61 3.10 -1.47 -2.62
C ARG A 61 1.91 -1.00 -1.77
N ILE A 62 1.86 0.28 -1.37
CA ILE A 62 0.66 0.85 -0.75
C ILE A 62 -0.55 0.81 -1.71
N ASN A 63 -0.35 1.08 -3.01
CA ASN A 63 -1.43 0.89 -4.00
C ASN A 63 -1.88 -0.56 -4.13
N LEU A 64 -0.95 -1.51 -4.12
CA LEU A 64 -1.29 -2.93 -4.12
C LEU A 64 -2.06 -3.33 -2.86
N ALA A 65 -1.73 -2.76 -1.69
CA ALA A 65 -2.52 -2.97 -0.47
C ALA A 65 -3.95 -2.43 -0.61
N ARG A 66 -4.13 -1.26 -1.25
CA ARG A 66 -5.48 -0.73 -1.56
C ARG A 66 -6.26 -1.66 -2.49
N ALA A 67 -5.60 -2.20 -3.51
CA ALA A 67 -6.19 -3.18 -4.42
C ALA A 67 -6.61 -4.44 -3.66
N TRP A 68 -5.76 -4.94 -2.77
CA TRP A 68 -6.05 -6.10 -1.92
C TRP A 68 -7.23 -5.86 -0.97
N LEU A 69 -7.35 -4.65 -0.41
CA LEU A 69 -8.43 -4.25 0.49
C LEU A 69 -9.73 -3.88 -0.24
N SER A 70 -9.70 -3.77 -1.56
CA SER A 70 -10.83 -3.32 -2.35
C SER A 70 -12.01 -4.30 -2.19
N PRO A 71 -13.22 -3.81 -1.89
CA PRO A 71 -14.41 -4.64 -1.87
C PRO A 71 -14.95 -4.96 -3.28
N GLN A 72 -14.33 -4.41 -4.33
CA GLN A 72 -14.80 -4.59 -5.70
C GLN A 72 -14.49 -6.00 -6.23
N PRO A 73 -15.40 -6.62 -6.99
CA PRO A 73 -15.22 -7.99 -7.49
C PRO A 73 -14.13 -8.11 -8.56
N VAL A 74 -13.71 -7.00 -9.16
CA VAL A 74 -12.66 -6.92 -10.18
C VAL A 74 -11.82 -5.69 -9.92
N VAL A 75 -10.49 -5.85 -9.94
CA VAL A 75 -9.52 -4.76 -9.87
C VAL A 75 -8.65 -4.81 -11.11
N LEU A 76 -8.44 -3.67 -11.77
CA LEU A 76 -7.51 -3.54 -12.88
C LEU A 76 -6.23 -2.89 -12.36
N LEU A 77 -5.10 -3.56 -12.59
CA LEU A 77 -3.77 -3.03 -12.28
C LEU A 77 -3.06 -2.76 -13.60
N ASP A 78 -2.64 -1.52 -13.79
CA ASP A 78 -1.80 -1.13 -14.93
C ASP A 78 -0.34 -1.16 -14.47
N GLU A 79 0.49 -1.94 -15.17
CA GLU A 79 1.91 -2.16 -14.84
C GLU A 79 2.19 -2.41 -13.34
N PRO A 80 1.58 -3.44 -12.72
CA PRO A 80 1.62 -3.63 -11.26
C PRO A 80 3.01 -3.89 -10.69
N THR A 81 3.94 -4.37 -11.52
CA THR A 81 5.34 -4.64 -11.15
C THR A 81 6.27 -3.46 -11.41
N GLU A 82 5.77 -2.35 -11.98
CA GLU A 82 6.58 -1.15 -12.18
C GLU A 82 7.12 -0.65 -10.83
N HIS A 83 8.41 -0.32 -10.79
CA HIS A 83 9.11 0.09 -9.56
C HIS A 83 9.30 -1.00 -8.49
N LEU A 84 8.93 -2.25 -8.76
CA LEU A 84 9.30 -3.42 -7.95
C LEU A 84 10.48 -4.16 -8.60
N ASP A 85 11.34 -4.76 -7.77
CA ASP A 85 12.28 -5.74 -8.30
C ASP A 85 11.55 -7.04 -8.67
N GLU A 86 12.15 -7.83 -9.56
CA GLU A 86 11.53 -9.04 -10.12
C GLU A 86 11.14 -10.04 -9.04
N ALA A 87 12.04 -10.30 -8.08
CA ALA A 87 11.79 -11.23 -6.99
C ALA A 87 10.67 -10.76 -6.06
N GLN A 88 10.55 -9.45 -5.82
CA GLN A 88 9.47 -8.86 -5.04
C GLN A 88 8.14 -8.91 -5.78
N GLY A 89 8.13 -8.66 -7.09
CA GLY A 89 6.95 -8.81 -7.94
C GLY A 89 6.36 -10.23 -7.85
N GLU A 90 7.20 -11.26 -7.97
CA GLU A 90 6.78 -12.68 -7.87
C GLU A 90 6.20 -13.08 -6.50
N ARG A 91 6.56 -12.37 -5.42
CA ARG A 91 6.04 -12.68 -4.07
C ARG A 91 4.71 -12.00 -3.78
N ILE A 92 4.47 -10.82 -4.36
CA ILE A 92 3.33 -9.97 -4.04
C ILE A 92 2.13 -10.23 -4.97
N LEU A 93 2.37 -10.56 -6.24
CA LEU A 93 1.35 -10.77 -7.28
C LEU A 93 1.20 -12.24 -7.65
#